data_AF-A0AA39MB80-F1
#
_entry.id   AF-A0AA39MB80-F1
#
_cell.length_a   1.000
_cell.length_b   1.000
_cell.length_c   1.000
_cell.angle_alpha   90.00
_cell.angle_beta   90.00
_cell.angle_gamma   90.00
#
_symmetry.space_group_name_H-M   'P 1'
#
loop_
_entity.id
_entity.type
_entity.pdbx_description
1 polymer ?
#
loop_
_entity_poly.entity_id
_entity_poly.type
_entity_poly.pdbx_seq_one_letter_code
_entity_poly.pdbx_strand_id
1 'polypeptide(L)'
;MDAVPYNFVDAVIELFDKATLDSLASEPFHPLWKEVVDTHHRNRLYTRVKFRQKNGTIQCIFENDTVPLFSIDHIQAVGQISWDDGLVFEEHAADKMVQLVTPFYFQATILQSLYKKHYFTNVDMSYSGPAAIDFLEDHIENNRLMESIELFGAWPQSIFPLLRKFCFQTERRRHLRLHRTSCFSWMLDWTFIEEFFAYWRENGTFECLLQYRSPSHRRNYYEFMNNATNEISKPDMASFHYLEHDEVPSLALGFTAGRDTTEERFIRLEFMPCLCTSKEVCSEHGNLAMFRNRN
;
A
#
# COMPACT_ATOMS: atom_id res chain seq x y z
N MET A 1 -11.95 6.95 -38.93
CA MET A 1 -10.87 7.40 -38.03
C MET A 1 -9.60 6.80 -38.58
N ASP A 2 -8.67 7.65 -39.01
CA ASP A 2 -7.37 7.24 -39.50
C ASP A 2 -6.61 6.47 -38.42
N ALA A 3 -5.81 5.49 -38.86
CA ALA A 3 -5.21 4.46 -38.01
C ALA A 3 -4.44 5.07 -36.82
N VAL A 4 -4.92 4.80 -35.60
CA VAL A 4 -4.15 5.05 -34.39
C VAL A 4 -2.90 4.16 -34.45
N PRO A 5 -1.68 4.71 -34.27
CA PRO A 5 -0.46 3.90 -34.30
C PRO A 5 -0.53 2.76 -33.28
N TYR A 6 -0.16 1.54 -33.69
CA TYR A 6 -0.17 0.36 -32.83
C TYR A 6 0.58 0.61 -31.51
N ASN A 7 1.74 1.27 -31.57
CA ASN A 7 2.56 1.60 -30.40
C ASN A 7 1.82 2.49 -29.38
N PHE A 8 0.88 3.33 -29.82
CA PHE A 8 0.07 4.12 -28.90
C PHE A 8 -0.93 3.24 -28.17
N VAL A 9 -1.59 2.32 -28.88
CA VAL A 9 -2.54 1.37 -28.29
C VAL A 9 -1.84 0.44 -27.30
N ASP A 10 -0.66 -0.07 -27.68
CA ASP A 10 0.21 -0.91 -26.84
C ASP A 10 0.59 -0.18 -25.53
N ALA A 11 1.11 1.05 -25.63
CA ALA A 11 1.48 1.86 -24.47
C ALA A 11 0.29 2.22 -23.57
N VAL A 12 -0.91 2.40 -24.12
CA VAL A 12 -2.14 2.62 -23.31
C VAL A 12 -2.51 1.34 -22.57
N ILE A 13 -2.44 0.19 -23.24
CA ILE A 13 -2.77 -1.11 -22.64
C ILE A 13 -1.74 -1.51 -21.57
N GLU A 14 -0.48 -1.07 -21.68
CA GLU A 14 0.53 -1.15 -20.61
C GLU A 14 0.12 -0.50 -19.29
N LEU A 15 -0.78 0.48 -19.32
CA LEU A 15 -1.25 1.16 -18.11
C LEU A 15 -2.42 0.46 -17.43
N PHE A 16 -3.02 -0.54 -18.07
CA PHE A 16 -4.17 -1.25 -17.51
C PHE A 16 -3.73 -2.34 -16.53
N ASP A 17 -4.39 -2.35 -15.37
CA ASP A 17 -4.27 -3.41 -14.37
C ASP A 17 -4.94 -4.70 -14.86
N LYS A 18 -4.78 -5.79 -14.08
CA LYS A 18 -5.36 -7.08 -14.42
C LYS A 18 -6.88 -7.02 -14.55
N ALA A 19 -7.56 -6.38 -13.60
CA ALA A 19 -9.01 -6.33 -13.57
C ALA A 19 -9.59 -5.59 -14.79
N THR A 20 -8.95 -4.50 -15.17
CA THR A 20 -9.27 -3.74 -16.39
C THR A 20 -9.04 -4.59 -17.62
N LEU A 21 -7.90 -5.29 -17.72
CA LEU A 21 -7.64 -6.18 -18.86
C LEU A 21 -8.61 -7.36 -18.93
N ASP A 22 -8.98 -7.97 -17.79
CA ASP A 22 -9.98 -9.04 -17.72
C ASP A 22 -11.35 -8.52 -18.21
N SER A 23 -11.75 -7.31 -17.78
CA SER A 23 -12.98 -6.67 -18.24
C SER A 23 -12.93 -6.39 -19.75
N LEU A 24 -11.82 -5.83 -20.23
CA LEU A 24 -11.64 -5.52 -21.65
C LEU A 24 -11.56 -6.78 -22.53
N ALA A 25 -11.01 -7.89 -22.03
CA ALA A 25 -11.00 -9.15 -22.78
C ALA A 25 -12.40 -9.73 -22.98
N SER A 26 -13.36 -9.39 -22.10
CA SER A 26 -14.72 -9.92 -22.10
C SER A 26 -15.72 -9.13 -22.98
N GLU A 27 -15.44 -7.88 -23.31
CA GLU A 27 -16.34 -7.04 -24.12
C GLU A 27 -16.05 -7.14 -25.63
N PRO A 28 -17.07 -7.00 -26.50
CA PRO A 28 -16.88 -7.01 -27.94
C PRO A 28 -16.18 -5.72 -28.41
N PHE A 29 -14.86 -5.78 -28.57
CA PHE A 29 -14.05 -4.69 -29.11
C PHE A 29 -13.92 -4.71 -30.63
N HIS A 30 -13.55 -3.56 -31.18
CA HIS A 30 -13.01 -3.49 -32.54
C HIS A 30 -11.85 -4.49 -32.69
N PRO A 31 -11.75 -5.26 -33.80
CA PRO A 31 -10.77 -6.34 -33.96
C PRO A 31 -9.32 -5.95 -33.63
N LEU A 32 -8.92 -4.73 -34.00
CA LEU A 32 -7.58 -4.20 -33.71
C LEU A 32 -7.30 -4.06 -32.20
N TRP A 33 -8.26 -3.58 -31.41
CA TRP A 33 -8.09 -3.46 -29.95
C TRP A 33 -8.12 -4.83 -29.30
N LYS A 34 -9.00 -5.70 -29.80
CA LYS A 34 -9.11 -7.08 -29.31
C LYS A 34 -7.78 -7.83 -29.42
N GLU A 35 -7.09 -7.71 -30.55
CA GLU A 35 -5.80 -8.40 -30.74
C GLU A 35 -4.74 -7.93 -29.73
N VAL A 36 -4.63 -6.61 -29.49
CA VAL A 36 -3.65 -6.06 -28.54
C VAL A 36 -4.01 -6.41 -27.09
N VAL A 37 -5.29 -6.27 -26.71
CA VAL A 37 -5.79 -6.65 -25.39
C VAL A 37 -5.59 -8.15 -25.14
N ASP A 38 -6.01 -9.00 -26.07
CA ASP A 38 -5.86 -10.47 -25.96
C ASP A 38 -4.37 -10.87 -25.93
N THR A 39 -3.48 -10.11 -26.57
CA THR A 39 -2.03 -10.33 -26.53
C THR A 39 -1.47 -10.01 -25.15
N HIS A 40 -1.76 -8.82 -24.60
CA HIS A 40 -1.30 -8.50 -23.24
C HIS A 40 -1.97 -9.36 -22.18
N HIS A 41 -3.26 -9.68 -22.32
CA HIS A 41 -3.98 -10.54 -21.40
C HIS A 41 -3.35 -11.93 -21.31
N ARG A 42 -3.00 -12.54 -22.46
CA ARG A 42 -2.36 -13.87 -22.50
C ARG A 42 -0.89 -13.84 -22.12
N ASN A 43 -0.17 -12.77 -22.43
CA ASN A 43 1.29 -12.71 -22.25
C ASN A 43 1.71 -12.08 -20.93
N ARG A 44 0.81 -11.43 -20.18
CA ARG A 44 1.10 -10.90 -18.84
C ARG A 44 0.86 -11.97 -17.78
N LEU A 45 1.91 -12.27 -17.03
CA LEU A 45 1.84 -13.13 -15.85
C LEU A 45 1.69 -12.28 -14.60
N TYR A 46 0.47 -12.27 -14.04
CA TYR A 46 0.18 -11.66 -12.75
C TYR A 46 0.42 -12.66 -11.64
N THR A 47 1.64 -12.74 -11.14
CA THR A 47 2.00 -13.68 -10.06
C THR A 47 2.12 -12.98 -8.72
N ARG A 48 1.71 -13.65 -7.64
CA ARG A 48 1.96 -13.16 -6.28
C ARG A 48 3.24 -13.78 -5.76
N VAL A 49 4.19 -12.96 -5.33
CA VAL A 49 5.48 -13.44 -4.82
C VAL A 49 5.45 -13.45 -3.30
N LYS A 50 5.31 -14.62 -2.69
CA LYS A 50 5.35 -14.80 -1.24
C LYS A 50 6.73 -15.28 -0.81
N PHE A 51 7.30 -14.63 0.18
CA PHE A 51 8.48 -15.14 0.87
C PHE A 51 8.03 -15.81 2.16
N ARG A 52 8.12 -17.14 2.20
CA ARG A 52 7.76 -17.93 3.37
C ARG A 52 9.01 -18.49 4.01
N GLN A 53 9.14 -18.32 5.32
CA GLN A 53 10.11 -19.09 6.08
C GLN A 53 9.53 -20.47 6.47
N LYS A 54 10.26 -21.55 6.20
CA LYS A 54 9.92 -22.92 6.63
C LYS A 54 11.19 -23.64 7.08
N ASN A 55 11.22 -24.13 8.32
CA ASN A 55 12.39 -24.82 8.90
C ASN A 55 13.68 -24.01 8.84
N GLY A 56 13.57 -22.68 8.93
CA GLY A 56 14.70 -21.78 8.74
C GLY A 56 15.16 -21.70 7.29
N THR A 57 14.33 -21.93 6.29
CA THR A 57 14.65 -21.71 4.87
C THR A 57 13.68 -20.65 4.37
N ILE A 58 14.17 -19.61 3.68
CA ILE A 58 13.27 -18.66 2.99
C ILE A 58 12.94 -19.25 1.62
N GLN A 59 11.66 -19.45 1.37
CA GLN A 59 11.12 -19.93 0.11
C GLN A 59 10.48 -18.75 -0.60
N CYS A 60 10.91 -18.47 -1.83
CA CYS A 60 10.19 -17.60 -2.74
C CYS A 60 9.13 -18.45 -3.46
N ILE A 61 7.86 -18.17 -3.21
CA ILE A 61 6.72 -18.91 -3.73
C ILE A 61 5.93 -17.96 -4.61
N PHE A 62 5.76 -18.33 -5.87
CA PHE A 62 4.89 -17.65 -6.81
C PHE A 62 3.52 -18.32 -6.70
N GLU A 63 2.49 -17.65 -6.17
CA GLU A 63 1.23 -18.32 -5.82
C GLU A 63 0.47 -18.93 -7.00
N ASN A 64 0.78 -18.51 -8.23
CA ASN A 64 0.20 -19.12 -9.42
C ASN A 64 0.88 -20.43 -9.82
N ASP A 65 2.00 -20.79 -9.20
CA ASP A 65 2.72 -22.03 -9.44
C ASP A 65 2.68 -22.92 -8.20
N THR A 66 2.21 -24.16 -8.36
CA THR A 66 2.12 -25.14 -7.27
C THR A 66 3.48 -25.69 -6.82
N VAL A 67 4.55 -25.30 -7.50
CA VAL A 67 5.92 -25.74 -7.24
C VAL A 67 6.78 -24.51 -6.91
N PRO A 68 7.45 -24.46 -5.74
CA PRO A 68 8.39 -23.39 -5.45
C PRO A 68 9.55 -23.41 -6.46
N LEU A 69 9.80 -22.30 -7.13
CA LEU A 69 10.84 -22.17 -8.16
C LEU A 69 12.25 -22.38 -7.59
N PHE A 70 12.49 -22.08 -6.31
CA PHE A 70 13.73 -22.41 -5.61
C PHE A 70 13.55 -22.39 -4.07
N SER A 71 14.31 -23.26 -3.38
CA SER A 71 14.38 -23.37 -1.92
C SER A 71 15.77 -22.91 -1.46
N ILE A 72 15.85 -21.95 -0.55
CA ILE A 72 17.13 -21.43 -0.03
C ILE A 72 17.38 -21.99 1.37
N ASP A 73 18.19 -23.03 1.47
CA ASP A 73 18.40 -23.73 2.73
C ASP A 73 19.23 -22.93 3.75
N HIS A 74 18.66 -22.82 4.95
CA HIS A 74 19.27 -22.36 6.20
C HIS A 74 19.53 -20.84 6.41
N ILE A 75 18.58 -20.22 7.11
CA ILE A 75 18.45 -18.84 7.55
C ILE A 75 17.50 -18.81 8.78
N GLN A 76 18.05 -18.55 9.96
CA GLN A 76 17.27 -18.23 11.16
C GLN A 76 17.00 -16.72 11.24
N ALA A 77 15.77 -16.28 11.00
CA ALA A 77 15.13 -15.13 11.68
C ALA A 77 13.63 -15.06 11.36
N VAL A 78 12.83 -14.60 12.31
CA VAL A 78 11.36 -14.61 12.35
C VAL A 78 10.75 -13.51 11.48
N GLY A 79 9.87 -13.87 10.54
CA GLY A 79 9.01 -12.92 9.80
C GLY A 79 8.45 -13.52 8.51
N GLN A 80 7.17 -13.29 8.24
CA GLN A 80 6.49 -13.64 6.99
C GLN A 80 6.41 -12.37 6.13
N ILE A 81 6.83 -12.43 4.86
CA ILE A 81 6.78 -11.28 3.93
C ILE A 81 5.96 -11.73 2.71
N SER A 82 4.90 -11.01 2.34
CA SER A 82 4.06 -11.28 1.17
C SER A 82 4.14 -10.10 0.22
N TRP A 83 4.46 -10.32 -1.05
CA TRP A 83 4.42 -9.28 -2.08
C TRP A 83 3.32 -9.59 -3.08
N ASP A 84 2.48 -8.61 -3.34
CA ASP A 84 1.42 -8.69 -4.34
C ASP A 84 1.86 -7.87 -5.56
N ASP A 85 2.49 -8.55 -6.53
CA ASP A 85 2.42 -8.36 -8.00
C ASP A 85 3.67 -8.90 -8.74
N GLY A 86 3.47 -9.26 -10.01
CA GLY A 86 4.24 -10.30 -10.72
C GLY A 86 5.66 -9.98 -11.15
N LEU A 87 6.49 -11.03 -11.20
CA LEU A 87 7.83 -11.03 -11.77
C LEU A 87 8.01 -12.20 -12.74
N VAL A 88 8.70 -11.93 -13.85
CA VAL A 88 9.32 -12.93 -14.74
C VAL A 88 10.83 -12.84 -14.51
N PHE A 89 11.48 -13.96 -14.20
CA PHE A 89 12.93 -14.03 -14.05
C PHE A 89 13.57 -14.73 -15.25
N GLU A 90 14.71 -14.22 -15.71
CA GLU A 90 15.64 -14.98 -16.57
C GLU A 90 16.49 -15.93 -15.71
N GLU A 91 16.65 -17.16 -16.21
CA GLU A 91 17.25 -18.34 -15.54
C GLU A 91 18.66 -18.09 -14.94
N HIS A 92 19.39 -17.08 -15.44
CA HIS A 92 20.78 -16.81 -15.05
C HIS A 92 20.94 -15.93 -13.78
N ALA A 93 19.85 -15.39 -13.23
CA ALA A 93 19.90 -14.59 -11.99
C ALA A 93 19.89 -15.46 -10.72
N ALA A 94 19.37 -16.70 -10.81
CA ALA A 94 19.17 -17.60 -9.67
C ALA A 94 20.50 -18.09 -9.05
N ASP A 95 21.50 -18.40 -9.88
CA ASP A 95 22.77 -18.97 -9.42
C ASP A 95 23.62 -18.01 -8.58
N LYS A 96 23.39 -16.69 -8.70
CA LYS A 96 24.10 -15.68 -7.90
C LYS A 96 23.43 -15.41 -6.54
N MET A 97 22.18 -15.83 -6.34
CA MET A 97 21.45 -15.56 -5.09
C MET A 97 21.73 -16.58 -3.97
N VAL A 98 22.43 -17.68 -4.28
CA VAL A 98 22.63 -18.83 -3.37
C VAL A 98 23.68 -18.58 -2.25
N GLN A 99 24.44 -17.47 -2.28
CA GLN A 99 25.59 -17.29 -1.37
C GLN A 99 25.43 -16.25 -0.25
N LEU A 100 24.27 -15.59 -0.07
CA LEU A 100 24.16 -14.44 0.83
C LEU A 100 23.32 -14.69 2.11
N VAL A 101 23.92 -14.23 3.20
CA VAL A 101 23.74 -14.60 4.62
C VAL A 101 22.68 -13.73 5.31
N THR A 102 21.81 -14.33 6.13
CA THR A 102 20.71 -13.71 6.93
C THR A 102 19.58 -13.00 6.12
N PRO A 103 18.33 -12.94 6.64
CA PRO A 103 17.18 -12.41 5.87
C PRO A 103 17.35 -10.97 5.38
N PHE A 104 18.12 -10.15 6.12
CA PHE A 104 18.34 -8.75 5.79
C PHE A 104 19.19 -8.55 4.54
N TYR A 105 20.27 -9.33 4.35
CA TYR A 105 21.10 -9.20 3.14
C TYR A 105 20.40 -9.79 1.91
N PHE A 106 19.54 -10.78 2.11
CA PHE A 106 18.75 -11.35 1.03
C PHE A 106 17.78 -10.31 0.46
N GLN A 107 17.08 -9.57 1.32
CA GLN A 107 16.20 -8.48 0.89
C GLN A 107 16.99 -7.41 0.12
N ALA A 108 18.13 -6.94 0.64
CA ALA A 108 18.95 -5.95 -0.05
C ALA A 108 19.40 -6.41 -1.45
N THR A 109 19.77 -7.69 -1.60
CA THR A 109 20.21 -8.26 -2.88
C THR A 109 19.07 -8.33 -3.90
N ILE A 110 17.87 -8.73 -3.47
CA ILE A 110 16.66 -8.72 -4.31
C ILE A 110 16.34 -7.29 -4.73
N LEU A 111 16.28 -6.36 -3.77
CA LEU A 111 15.95 -4.96 -4.05
C LEU A 111 16.93 -4.36 -5.06
N GLN A 112 18.23 -4.63 -4.95
CA GLN A 112 19.22 -4.22 -5.95
C GLN A 112 18.98 -4.84 -7.32
N SER A 113 18.51 -6.09 -7.38
CA SER A 113 18.23 -6.77 -8.64
C SER A 113 16.99 -6.22 -9.35
N LEU A 114 16.00 -5.74 -8.57
CA LEU A 114 14.73 -5.17 -9.02
C LEU A 114 14.79 -3.64 -9.27
N TYR A 115 15.69 -2.95 -8.59
CA TYR A 115 15.89 -1.50 -8.66
C TYR A 115 15.97 -1.00 -10.10
N LYS A 116 15.15 0.00 -10.46
CA LYS A 116 15.03 0.59 -11.80
C LYS A 116 14.61 -0.35 -12.94
N LYS A 117 14.24 -1.59 -12.64
CA LYS A 117 13.81 -2.57 -13.66
C LYS A 117 12.32 -2.88 -13.58
N HIS A 118 11.80 -2.94 -12.36
CA HIS A 118 10.42 -3.31 -12.11
C HIS A 118 9.79 -2.34 -11.12
N TYR A 119 8.52 -2.02 -11.39
CA TYR A 119 7.71 -1.12 -10.59
C TYR A 119 6.48 -1.85 -10.08
N PHE A 120 6.31 -1.85 -8.76
CA PHE A 120 5.22 -2.56 -8.09
C PHE A 120 4.11 -1.62 -7.65
N THR A 121 2.86 -2.01 -7.92
CA THR A 121 1.66 -1.33 -7.42
C THR A 121 1.61 -1.34 -5.90
N ASN A 122 2.03 -2.44 -5.28
CA ASN A 122 2.01 -2.64 -3.84
C ASN A 122 3.40 -3.05 -3.35
N VAL A 123 3.93 -2.36 -2.34
CA VAL A 123 5.24 -2.66 -1.75
C VAL A 123 5.09 -2.92 -0.25
N ASP A 124 5.30 -4.17 0.16
CA ASP A 124 5.42 -4.59 1.55
C ASP A 124 6.89 -4.88 1.84
N MET A 125 7.51 -4.13 2.76
CA MET A 125 8.92 -4.35 3.05
C MET A 125 9.38 -3.98 4.45
N SER A 126 10.38 -4.74 4.93
CA SER A 126 11.18 -4.38 6.11
C SER A 126 12.37 -3.49 5.76
N TYR A 127 12.84 -2.68 6.69
CA TYR A 127 14.08 -1.93 6.50
C TYR A 127 15.28 -2.89 6.48
N SER A 128 16.03 -2.91 5.37
CA SER A 128 17.23 -3.73 5.17
C SER A 128 18.49 -2.89 4.87
N GLY A 129 18.46 -1.61 5.21
CA GLY A 129 19.56 -0.66 4.96
C GLY A 129 19.24 0.34 3.84
N PRO A 130 20.24 1.14 3.41
CA PRO A 130 20.04 2.23 2.45
C PRO A 130 19.40 1.80 1.12
N ALA A 131 19.73 0.61 0.61
CA ALA A 131 19.15 0.08 -0.62
C ALA A 131 17.61 -0.05 -0.56
N ALA A 132 17.03 -0.23 0.62
CA ALA A 132 15.59 -0.24 0.81
C ALA A 132 14.95 1.15 0.65
N ILE A 133 15.66 2.20 1.06
CA ILE A 133 15.23 3.59 0.87
C ILE A 133 15.38 3.97 -0.60
N ASP A 134 16.53 3.66 -1.21
CA ASP A 134 16.79 3.95 -2.63
C ASP A 134 15.72 3.28 -3.52
N PHE A 135 15.35 2.04 -3.19
CA PHE A 135 14.30 1.31 -3.89
C PHE A 135 12.93 1.98 -3.76
N LEU A 136 12.53 2.36 -2.54
CA LEU A 136 11.27 3.08 -2.33
C LEU A 136 11.27 4.45 -3.01
N GLU A 137 12.40 5.15 -2.98
CA GLU A 137 12.54 6.46 -3.60
C GLU A 137 12.33 6.36 -5.11
N ASP A 138 13.03 5.44 -5.76
CA ASP A 138 12.86 5.16 -7.18
C ASP A 138 11.42 4.77 -7.53
N HIS A 139 10.77 3.96 -6.69
CA HIS A 139 9.36 3.61 -6.91
C HIS A 139 8.43 4.81 -6.76
N ILE A 140 8.59 5.62 -5.72
CA ILE A 140 7.71 6.76 -5.50
C ILE A 140 7.91 7.84 -6.57
N GLU A 141 9.14 7.97 -7.08
CA GLU A 141 9.46 8.94 -8.13
C GLU A 141 9.03 8.50 -9.52
N ASN A 142 9.18 7.21 -9.83
CA ASN A 142 9.06 6.72 -11.19
C ASN A 142 7.83 5.81 -11.41
N ASN A 143 7.20 5.29 -10.34
CA ASN A 143 6.00 4.46 -10.43
C ASN A 143 4.70 5.23 -10.15
N ARG A 144 4.03 5.69 -11.22
CA ARG A 144 2.71 6.32 -11.11
C ARG A 144 1.61 5.36 -10.64
N LEU A 145 1.78 4.07 -10.85
CA LEU A 145 0.81 3.03 -10.52
C LEU A 145 0.93 2.55 -9.07
N MET A 146 1.91 3.02 -8.29
CA MET A 146 2.10 2.57 -6.90
C MET A 146 0.93 2.98 -6.00
N GLU A 147 0.06 2.06 -5.62
CA GLU A 147 -1.12 2.31 -4.80
C GLU A 147 -0.87 2.15 -3.30
N SER A 148 0.01 1.23 -2.90
CA SER A 148 0.23 0.96 -1.49
C SER A 148 1.69 0.73 -1.07
N ILE A 149 2.00 1.18 0.14
CA ILE A 149 3.26 0.92 0.84
C ILE A 149 2.92 0.39 2.24
N GLU A 150 3.42 -0.80 2.54
CA GLU A 150 3.38 -1.41 3.88
C GLU A 150 4.81 -1.54 4.42
N LEU A 151 5.15 -0.77 5.45
CA LEU A 151 6.49 -0.79 6.03
C LEU A 151 6.51 -1.54 7.35
N PHE A 152 7.44 -2.49 7.47
CA PHE A 152 7.66 -3.30 8.67
C PHE A 152 8.99 -2.97 9.31
N GLY A 153 9.07 -3.05 10.63
CA GLY A 153 10.34 -2.91 11.33
C GLY A 153 10.88 -1.48 11.42
N ALA A 154 12.20 -1.38 11.36
CA ALA A 154 13.00 -0.26 11.85
C ALA A 154 13.40 0.76 10.80
N TRP A 155 12.44 1.51 10.27
CA TRP A 155 12.75 2.55 9.29
C TRP A 155 13.41 3.80 9.93
N PRO A 156 14.44 4.39 9.30
CA PRO A 156 15.00 5.66 9.77
C PRO A 156 14.05 6.83 9.46
N GLN A 157 14.13 7.91 10.24
CA GLN A 157 13.30 9.13 10.03
C GLN A 157 13.46 9.75 8.64
N SER A 158 14.57 9.48 7.96
CA SER A 158 14.80 9.92 6.57
C SER A 158 13.75 9.38 5.58
N ILE A 159 12.96 8.37 5.95
CA ILE A 159 11.85 7.89 5.11
C ILE A 159 10.65 8.84 5.09
N PHE A 160 10.47 9.71 6.09
CA PHE A 160 9.24 10.52 6.20
C PHE A 160 9.02 11.51 5.08
N PRO A 161 10.02 12.28 4.62
CA PRO A 161 9.87 13.10 3.42
C PRO A 161 9.38 12.29 2.22
N LEU A 162 9.84 11.05 2.09
CA LEU A 162 9.47 10.16 1.01
C LEU A 162 8.03 9.63 1.15
N LEU A 163 7.60 9.27 2.36
CA LEU A 163 6.21 8.88 2.61
C LEU A 163 5.23 10.04 2.40
N ARG A 164 5.61 11.27 2.77
CA ARG A 164 4.83 12.47 2.43
C ARG A 164 4.73 12.63 0.93
N LYS A 165 5.86 12.50 0.23
CA LYS A 165 5.91 12.57 -1.23
C LYS A 165 4.93 11.57 -1.84
N PHE A 166 4.96 10.32 -1.40
CA PHE A 166 4.04 9.29 -1.84
C PHE A 166 2.57 9.65 -1.62
N CYS A 167 2.21 10.09 -0.40
CA CYS A 167 0.82 10.40 -0.06
C CYS A 167 0.32 11.69 -0.71
N PHE A 168 1.14 12.75 -0.79
CA PHE A 168 0.71 14.10 -1.17
C PHE A 168 0.87 14.43 -2.66
N GLN A 169 1.57 13.62 -3.45
CA GLN A 169 1.86 13.96 -4.85
C GLN A 169 0.80 13.49 -5.85
N THR A 170 -0.28 12.83 -5.42
CA THR A 170 -1.07 12.04 -6.37
C THR A 170 -2.55 12.40 -6.34
N GLU A 171 -3.12 12.57 -7.53
CA GLU A 171 -4.57 12.69 -7.77
C GLU A 171 -5.34 11.38 -7.50
N ARG A 172 -4.62 10.30 -7.14
CA ARG A 172 -5.16 8.97 -6.88
C ARG A 172 -5.08 8.63 -5.40
N ARG A 173 -5.97 7.74 -4.98
CA ARG A 173 -5.95 7.10 -3.67
C ARG A 173 -4.61 6.42 -3.40
N ARG A 174 -4.05 6.65 -2.21
CA ARG A 174 -2.87 5.94 -1.72
C ARG A 174 -3.12 5.24 -0.38
N HIS A 175 -2.48 4.10 -0.19
CA HIS A 175 -2.57 3.31 1.02
C HIS A 175 -1.20 3.22 1.68
N LEU A 176 -1.05 3.80 2.86
CA LEU A 176 0.17 3.74 3.65
C LEU A 176 -0.12 2.98 4.95
N ARG A 177 0.46 1.79 5.10
CA ARG A 177 0.42 1.04 6.35
C ARG A 177 1.81 0.98 6.97
N LEU A 178 1.90 1.39 8.22
CA LEU A 178 3.13 1.39 9.01
C LEU A 178 2.98 0.36 10.13
N HIS A 179 3.54 -0.81 9.91
CA HIS A 179 3.53 -1.92 10.86
C HIS A 179 4.66 -1.79 11.86
N ARG A 180 4.29 -1.61 13.13
CA ARG A 180 5.24 -1.66 14.25
C ARG A 180 5.68 -3.10 14.49
N THR A 181 6.98 -3.36 14.45
CA THR A 181 7.57 -4.43 15.27
C THR A 181 8.01 -3.83 16.61
N SER A 182 8.13 -4.67 17.64
CA SER A 182 8.22 -4.33 19.07
C SER A 182 9.28 -3.30 19.53
N CYS A 183 10.09 -2.71 18.65
CA CYS A 183 11.21 -1.82 18.97
C CYS A 183 11.01 -0.31 18.70
N PHE A 184 9.81 0.17 18.30
CA PHE A 184 9.60 1.60 17.94
C PHE A 184 8.64 2.36 18.85
N SER A 185 9.14 3.05 19.87
CA SER A 185 8.34 4.05 20.60
C SER A 185 8.48 5.48 20.03
N TRP A 186 9.40 5.74 19.10
CA TRP A 186 9.84 7.11 18.75
C TRP A 186 9.77 7.46 17.26
N MET A 187 9.36 6.55 16.38
CA MET A 187 9.53 6.78 14.94
C MET A 187 8.50 7.77 14.40
N LEU A 188 7.21 7.46 14.49
CA LEU A 188 6.17 8.42 14.13
C LEU A 188 6.10 9.45 15.24
N ASP A 189 6.28 10.72 14.90
CA ASP A 189 5.91 11.85 15.75
C ASP A 189 4.44 12.21 15.44
N TRP A 190 3.73 12.74 16.43
CA TRP A 190 2.41 13.31 16.25
C TRP A 190 2.42 14.42 15.20
N THR A 191 3.51 15.20 15.09
CA THR A 191 3.68 16.22 14.05
C THR A 191 3.51 15.66 12.63
N PHE A 192 4.01 14.44 12.37
CA PHE A 192 3.82 13.76 11.09
C PHE A 192 2.34 13.45 10.81
N ILE A 193 1.56 13.11 11.85
CA ILE A 193 0.12 12.86 11.71
C ILE A 193 -0.64 14.18 11.48
N GLU A 194 -0.27 15.25 12.17
CA GLU A 194 -0.86 16.59 11.99
C GLU A 194 -0.69 17.10 10.56
N GLU A 195 0.44 16.82 9.92
CA GLU A 195 0.67 17.17 8.51
C GLU A 195 -0.37 16.55 7.56
N PHE A 196 -0.85 15.32 7.82
CA PHE A 196 -1.90 14.71 6.99
C PHE A 196 -3.24 15.44 7.16
N PHE A 197 -3.59 15.82 8.39
CA PHE A 197 -4.80 16.62 8.64
C PHE A 197 -4.68 18.03 8.05
N ALA A 198 -3.53 18.66 8.16
CA ALA A 198 -3.28 19.98 7.59
C ALA A 198 -3.40 19.93 6.06
N TYR A 199 -2.74 18.96 5.42
CA TYR A 199 -2.81 18.76 3.98
C TYR A 199 -4.24 18.45 3.51
N TRP A 200 -4.96 17.59 4.24
CA TRP A 200 -6.36 17.30 3.96
C TRP A 200 -7.26 18.55 4.06
N ARG A 201 -7.10 19.38 5.10
CA ARG A 201 -7.86 20.64 5.28
C ARG A 201 -7.58 21.68 4.20
N GLU A 202 -6.37 21.67 3.64
CA GLU A 202 -5.99 22.61 2.58
C GLU A 202 -6.50 22.16 1.20
N ASN A 203 -6.47 20.85 0.92
CA ASN A 203 -6.73 20.34 -0.44
C ASN A 203 -8.11 19.72 -0.62
N GLY A 204 -8.72 19.20 0.46
CA GLY A 204 -10.07 18.64 0.51
C GLY A 204 -10.34 17.38 -0.32
N THR A 205 -9.52 17.09 -1.32
CA THR A 205 -9.64 15.93 -2.24
C THR A 205 -8.66 14.81 -1.88
N PHE A 206 -7.97 14.94 -0.76
CA PHE A 206 -6.95 14.00 -0.30
C PHE A 206 -7.58 12.64 0.03
N GLU A 207 -7.17 11.60 -0.71
CA GLU A 207 -7.59 10.22 -0.47
C GLU A 207 -6.40 9.36 -0.02
N CYS A 208 -6.33 9.12 1.28
CA CYS A 208 -5.22 8.37 1.88
C CYS A 208 -5.69 7.51 3.05
N LEU A 209 -5.19 6.27 3.12
CA LEU A 209 -5.33 5.43 4.29
C LEU A 209 -3.99 5.38 5.02
N LEU A 210 -3.93 5.86 6.25
CA LEU A 210 -2.77 5.78 7.13
C LEU A 210 -3.08 4.86 8.31
N GLN A 211 -2.41 3.73 8.40
CA GLN A 211 -2.56 2.81 9.53
C GLN A 211 -1.25 2.69 10.30
N TYR A 212 -1.28 2.89 11.61
CA TYR A 212 -0.08 2.79 12.45
C TYR A 212 -0.40 2.28 13.86
N ARG A 213 0.65 1.85 14.58
CA ARG A 213 0.57 1.45 15.99
C ARG A 213 1.45 2.38 16.82
N SER A 214 0.87 3.18 17.70
CA SER A 214 1.63 4.03 18.62
C SER A 214 0.90 4.21 19.95
N PRO A 215 1.39 3.58 21.05
CA PRO A 215 0.82 3.79 22.38
C PRO A 215 0.94 5.24 22.86
N SER A 216 2.04 5.92 22.52
CA SER A 216 2.31 7.30 22.91
C SER A 216 1.38 8.30 22.23
N HIS A 217 0.98 8.03 20.98
CA HIS A 217 0.08 8.91 20.23
C HIS A 217 -1.37 8.81 20.65
N ARG A 218 -1.72 7.81 21.48
CA ARG A 218 -3.10 7.61 21.90
C ARG A 218 -3.67 8.87 22.54
N ARG A 219 -2.93 9.48 23.48
CA ARG A 219 -3.37 10.70 24.16
C ARG A 219 -3.55 11.86 23.18
N ASN A 220 -2.52 12.17 22.39
CA ASN A 220 -2.56 13.27 21.43
C ASN A 220 -3.67 13.08 20.38
N TYR A 221 -3.87 11.84 19.91
CA TYR A 221 -4.96 11.50 19.01
C TYR A 221 -6.33 11.76 19.63
N TYR A 222 -6.57 11.29 20.86
CA TYR A 222 -7.86 11.54 21.52
C TYR A 222 -8.05 13.03 21.85
N GLU A 223 -7.02 13.73 22.32
CA GLU A 223 -7.10 15.18 22.56
C GLU A 223 -7.44 15.93 21.27
N PHE A 224 -6.78 15.59 20.16
CA PHE A 224 -7.06 16.16 18.85
C PHE A 224 -8.48 15.86 18.38
N MET A 225 -8.89 14.58 18.37
CA MET A 225 -10.22 14.21 17.88
C MET A 225 -11.33 14.73 18.80
N ASN A 226 -11.16 14.73 20.12
CA ASN A 226 -12.18 15.25 21.04
C ASN A 226 -12.36 16.77 20.91
N ASN A 227 -11.31 17.50 20.54
CA ASN A 227 -11.41 18.93 20.29
C ASN A 227 -12.01 19.26 18.92
N ALA A 228 -11.97 18.33 17.98
CA ALA A 228 -12.28 18.60 16.58
C ALA A 228 -13.55 17.90 16.05
N THR A 229 -14.08 16.88 16.75
CA THR A 229 -15.08 15.96 16.18
C THR A 229 -16.41 15.91 16.93
N ASN A 230 -17.45 15.45 16.22
CA ASN A 230 -18.61 14.82 16.84
C ASN A 230 -18.28 13.35 17.12
N GLU A 231 -18.23 12.94 18.38
CA GLU A 231 -17.90 11.56 18.76
C GLU A 231 -19.11 10.62 18.53
N ILE A 232 -18.92 9.54 17.78
CA ILE A 232 -19.88 8.42 17.73
C ILE A 232 -19.28 7.27 18.51
N SER A 233 -19.51 7.27 19.82
CA SER A 233 -19.08 6.17 20.68
C SER A 233 -20.01 4.96 20.51
N LYS A 234 -19.43 3.78 20.26
CA LYS A 234 -20.12 2.50 20.40
C LYS A 234 -19.57 1.79 21.63
N PRO A 235 -20.43 1.28 22.53
CA PRO A 235 -20.02 0.89 23.87
C PRO A 235 -18.99 -0.25 23.94
N ASP A 236 -18.82 -1.11 22.92
CA ASP A 236 -18.17 -2.40 23.18
C ASP A 236 -16.85 -2.76 22.50
N MET A 237 -16.34 -2.13 21.41
CA MET A 237 -15.06 -2.62 20.82
C MET A 237 -14.17 -1.63 20.05
N ALA A 238 -14.67 -0.47 19.62
CA ALA A 238 -13.87 0.50 18.86
C ALA A 238 -14.44 1.91 18.97
N SER A 239 -13.56 2.90 19.10
CA SER A 239 -13.96 4.30 18.97
C SER A 239 -13.83 4.75 17.51
N PHE A 240 -14.90 5.35 17.00
CA PHE A 240 -14.94 5.96 15.68
C PHE A 240 -15.07 7.47 15.87
N HIS A 241 -14.16 8.19 15.22
CA HIS A 241 -14.16 9.65 15.18
C HIS A 241 -14.17 10.06 13.71
N TYR A 242 -14.82 11.17 13.39
CA TYR A 242 -14.78 11.71 12.05
C TYR A 242 -14.74 13.23 12.06
N LEU A 243 -14.04 13.79 11.09
CA LEU A 243 -14.00 15.21 10.79
C LEU A 243 -14.62 15.44 9.42
N GLU A 244 -15.48 16.42 9.33
CA GLU A 244 -15.98 16.94 8.06
C GLU A 244 -15.05 18.06 7.58
N HIS A 245 -14.82 18.11 6.28
CA HIS A 245 -14.09 19.21 5.68
C HIS A 245 -15.00 20.44 5.55
N ASP A 246 -14.50 21.63 5.90
CA ASP A 246 -15.31 22.85 5.94
C ASP A 246 -15.82 23.27 4.57
N GLU A 247 -14.98 23.15 3.53
CA GLU A 247 -15.31 23.64 2.19
C GLU A 247 -15.87 22.57 1.25
N VAL A 248 -15.23 21.40 1.17
CA VAL A 248 -15.59 20.34 0.21
C VAL A 248 -16.29 19.15 0.87
N PRO A 249 -17.06 18.33 0.14
CA PRO A 249 -17.61 17.09 0.67
C PRO A 249 -16.47 16.07 0.86
N SER A 250 -15.80 16.08 2.01
CA SER A 250 -14.74 15.13 2.38
C SER A 250 -14.73 14.84 3.87
N LEU A 251 -14.25 13.65 4.22
CA LEU A 251 -14.18 13.14 5.59
C LEU A 251 -12.77 12.68 5.93
N ALA A 252 -12.33 12.98 7.15
CA ALA A 252 -11.20 12.31 7.79
C ALA A 252 -11.74 11.42 8.91
N LEU A 253 -11.64 10.11 8.72
CA LEU A 253 -12.10 9.09 9.64
C LEU A 253 -10.95 8.61 10.50
N GLY A 254 -11.13 8.63 11.81
CA GLY A 254 -10.23 8.07 12.78
C GLY A 254 -10.85 6.84 13.44
N PHE A 255 -10.16 5.72 13.36
CA PHE A 255 -10.57 4.46 13.95
C PHE A 255 -9.49 3.96 14.90
N THR A 256 -9.90 3.66 16.13
CA THR A 256 -9.05 2.94 17.07
C THR A 256 -9.64 1.58 17.36
N ALA A 257 -8.84 0.53 17.18
CA ALA A 257 -9.22 -0.82 17.54
C ALA A 257 -8.12 -1.56 18.28
N GLY A 258 -8.57 -2.36 19.24
CA GLY A 258 -7.79 -3.38 19.93
C GLY A 258 -8.62 -3.99 21.05
N ARG A 259 -8.39 -5.26 21.34
CA ARG A 259 -9.01 -5.93 22.50
C ARG A 259 -8.39 -5.37 23.78
N ASP A 260 -9.20 -5.16 24.80
CA ASP A 260 -8.83 -4.50 26.06
C ASP A 260 -7.67 -5.12 26.85
N THR A 261 -7.17 -6.28 26.45
CA THR A 261 -6.16 -7.02 27.22
C THR A 261 -4.73 -6.87 26.72
N THR A 262 -4.49 -6.26 25.55
CA THR A 262 -3.13 -6.03 25.04
C THR A 262 -3.00 -4.58 24.59
N GLU A 263 -1.98 -3.86 25.08
CA GLU A 263 -1.70 -2.44 24.82
C GLU A 263 -1.47 -2.08 23.33
N GLU A 264 -1.59 -3.05 22.42
CA GLU A 264 -1.42 -2.87 20.98
C GLU A 264 -2.74 -2.47 20.30
N ARG A 265 -3.24 -1.26 20.58
CA ARG A 265 -4.26 -0.64 19.73
C ARG A 265 -3.59 -0.06 18.48
N PHE A 266 -4.20 -0.28 17.32
CA PHE A 266 -3.82 0.44 16.10
C PHE A 266 -4.73 1.65 15.89
N ILE A 267 -4.16 2.70 15.33
CA ILE A 267 -4.88 3.88 14.84
C ILE A 267 -4.90 3.76 13.32
N ARG A 268 -6.11 3.82 12.75
CA ARG A 268 -6.33 3.90 11.31
C ARG A 268 -6.97 5.26 11.03
N LEU A 269 -6.30 6.05 10.21
CA LEU A 269 -6.80 7.29 9.66
C LEU A 269 -7.14 7.05 8.20
N GLU A 270 -8.32 7.50 7.78
CA GLU A 270 -8.77 7.35 6.41
C GLU A 270 -9.37 8.68 5.93
N PHE A 271 -8.71 9.28 4.96
CA PHE A 271 -9.13 10.52 4.31
C PHE A 271 -9.78 10.16 2.99
N MET A 272 -10.96 10.71 2.72
CA MET A 272 -11.68 10.41 1.48
C MET A 272 -12.68 11.50 1.08
N PRO A 273 -12.94 11.68 -0.23
CA PRO A 273 -14.07 12.48 -0.68
C PRO A 273 -15.39 11.79 -0.31
N CYS A 274 -16.38 12.56 0.15
CA CYS A 274 -17.76 12.11 0.30
C CYS A 274 -18.36 12.03 -1.10
N LEU A 275 -18.91 10.87 -1.47
CA LEU A 275 -19.58 10.67 -2.76
C LEU A 275 -20.98 11.27 -2.83
N CYS A 276 -21.48 11.81 -1.71
CA CYS A 276 -22.79 12.45 -1.70
C CYS A 276 -22.72 13.78 -2.47
N THR A 277 -23.77 14.06 -3.24
CA THR A 277 -23.91 15.29 -4.01
C THR A 277 -24.21 16.52 -3.15
N SER A 278 -24.56 16.34 -1.87
CA SER A 278 -24.79 17.43 -0.92
C SER A 278 -24.31 17.10 0.50
N LYS A 279 -23.91 18.14 1.25
CA LYS A 279 -23.49 18.03 2.65
C LYS A 279 -24.60 17.52 3.56
N GLU A 280 -25.84 17.95 3.32
CA GLU A 280 -27.03 17.53 4.06
C GLU A 280 -27.22 16.00 4.04
N VAL A 281 -26.93 15.38 2.89
CA VAL A 281 -27.01 13.92 2.73
C VAL A 281 -25.85 13.21 3.45
N CYS A 282 -24.63 13.78 3.48
CA CYS A 282 -23.52 13.20 4.27
C CYS A 282 -23.85 13.21 5.77
N SER A 283 -24.44 14.29 6.30
CA SER A 283 -24.76 14.42 7.74
C SER A 283 -25.91 13.51 8.19
N GLU A 284 -26.94 13.32 7.37
CA GLU A 284 -28.07 12.44 7.71
C GLU A 284 -27.74 10.94 7.54
N HIS A 285 -26.80 10.61 6.63
CA HIS A 285 -26.27 9.27 6.46
C HIS A 285 -25.04 8.98 7.33
N GLY A 286 -24.93 9.57 8.52
CA GLY A 286 -24.02 9.12 9.60
C GLY A 286 -24.15 7.62 9.96
N ASN A 287 -25.03 6.89 9.28
CA ASN A 287 -24.95 5.46 9.11
C ASN A 287 -23.69 5.04 8.32
N LEU A 288 -22.75 4.49 9.08
CA LEU A 288 -21.71 3.50 8.76
C LEU A 288 -22.06 2.43 7.68
N ALA A 289 -23.27 2.40 7.13
CA ALA A 289 -23.75 1.46 6.12
C ALA A 289 -23.01 1.60 4.78
N MET A 290 -22.65 2.81 4.33
CA MET A 290 -21.81 2.95 3.13
C MET A 290 -20.39 2.39 3.33
N PHE A 291 -19.91 2.36 4.57
CA PHE A 291 -18.56 1.90 4.93
C PHE A 291 -18.48 0.39 5.18
N ARG A 292 -19.60 -0.27 5.49
CA ARG A 292 -19.65 -1.73 5.73
C ARG A 292 -19.47 -2.58 4.47
N ASN A 293 -19.73 -2.04 3.29
CA ASN A 293 -19.66 -2.78 2.02
C ASN A 293 -18.32 -2.65 1.27
N ARG A 294 -17.29 -2.05 1.89
CA ARG A 294 -15.98 -1.81 1.24
C ARG A 294 -14.79 -2.54 1.90
N ASN A 295 -15.04 -3.52 2.77
CA ASN A 295 -14.00 -4.41 3.33
C ASN A 295 -14.09 -5.80 2.70
#